data_AF-A0A963N0D5-F1
#
_entry.id   AF-A0A963N0D5-F1
#
_cell.length_a   1.000
_cell.length_b   1.000
_cell.length_c   1.000
_cell.angle_alpha   90.00
_cell.angle_beta   90.00
_cell.angle_gamma   90.00
#
_symmetry.space_group_name_H-M   'P 1'
#
loop_
_entity.id
_entity.type
_entity.pdbx_description
1 polymer ?
#
loop_
_entity_poly.entity_id
_entity_poly.type
_entity_poly.pdbx_seq_one_letter_code
_entity_poly.pdbx_strand_id
1 'polypeptide(L)' 'DCTLCVPECPAEAIFAEDDVPDGQQQFIALNAELARGWPAIIQRKDPLPDADAWLGKPDKLDKLER' A
#
# COMPACT_ATOMS: atom_id res chain seq x y z
N ASP A 1 -0.69 -14.53 3.95
CA ASP A 1 -0.58 -15.12 2.60
C ASP A 1 -1.85 -15.78 2.06
N CYS A 2 -3.07 -15.36 2.44
CA CYS A 2 -4.29 -15.87 1.78
C CYS A 2 -4.53 -15.27 0.38
N THR A 3 -3.71 -14.28 0.00
CA THR A 3 -3.70 -13.54 -1.29
C THR A 3 -5.00 -12.83 -1.70
N LEU A 4 -6.06 -12.90 -0.89
CA LEU A 4 -7.36 -12.31 -1.20
C LEU A 4 -7.35 -10.79 -1.40
N CYS A 5 -6.42 -10.06 -0.79
CA CYS A 5 -6.35 -8.60 -0.92
C CYS A 5 -5.67 -8.13 -2.22
N VAL A 6 -4.87 -8.99 -2.87
CA VAL A 6 -4.11 -8.64 -4.09
C VAL A 6 -5.05 -8.20 -5.23
N PRO A 7 -6.07 -9.00 -5.64
CA PRO A 7 -6.96 -8.60 -6.75
C PRO A 7 -7.94 -7.49 -6.37
N GLU A 8 -8.12 -7.21 -5.08
CA GLU A 8 -9.10 -6.22 -4.59
C GLU A 8 -8.55 -4.79 -4.62
N CYS A 9 -7.24 -4.60 -4.74
CA CYS A 9 -6.62 -3.28 -4.77
C CYS A 9 -6.72 -2.66 -6.18
N PRO A 10 -7.50 -1.58 -6.38
CA PRO A 10 -7.61 -0.96 -7.71
C PRO A 10 -6.30 -0.30 -8.18
N ALA A 11 -5.37 -0.04 -7.26
CA ALA A 11 -4.05 0.51 -7.54
C ALA A 11 -2.98 -0.56 -7.81
N GLU A 12 -3.34 -1.85 -7.75
CA GLU A 12 -2.42 -2.97 -7.94
C GLU A 12 -1.16 -2.86 -7.05
N ALA A 13 -1.33 -2.32 -5.84
CA ALA A 13 -0.23 -1.91 -4.95
C ALA A 13 0.09 -2.95 -3.85
N ILE A 14 -0.57 -4.10 -3.87
CA ILE A 14 -0.38 -5.17 -2.87
C ILE A 14 0.33 -6.34 -3.54
N PHE A 15 1.45 -6.75 -2.97
CA PHE A 15 2.28 -7.84 -3.44
C PHE A 15 2.50 -8.86 -2.32
N ALA A 16 2.73 -10.12 -2.68
CA ALA A 16 3.39 -11.04 -1.74
C ALA A 16 4.82 -10.55 -1.49
N GLU A 17 5.39 -10.86 -0.33
CA GLU A 17 6.74 -10.37 0.03
C GLU A 17 7.80 -10.76 -1.01
N ASP A 18 7.73 -11.99 -1.52
CA ASP A 18 8.63 -12.52 -2.55
C ASP A 18 8.39 -11.93 -3.95
N ASP A 19 7.23 -11.28 -4.17
CA ASP A 19 6.80 -10.71 -5.46
C ASP A 19 6.94 -9.17 -5.49
N VAL A 20 7.49 -8.55 -4.44
CA VAL A 20 7.69 -7.10 -4.40
C VAL A 20 8.66 -6.69 -5.53
N PRO A 21 8.27 -5.74 -6.40
CA PRO A 21 9.11 -5.31 -7.52
C PRO A 21 10.45 -4.72 -7.10
N ASP A 22 11.44 -4.83 -7.99
CA ASP A 22 12.74 -4.18 -7.82
C ASP A 22 12.62 -2.66 -7.66
N GLY A 23 13.32 -2.12 -6.67
CA GLY A 23 13.25 -0.72 -6.27
C GLY A 23 12.10 -0.39 -5.32
N GLN A 24 11.27 -1.37 -4.94
CA GLN A 24 10.19 -1.21 -3.96
C GLN A 24 10.40 -2.02 -2.67
N GLN A 25 11.50 -2.76 -2.53
CA GLN A 25 11.76 -3.62 -1.37
C GLN A 25 11.77 -2.87 -0.03
N GLN A 26 12.04 -1.56 -0.01
CA GLN A 26 11.95 -0.73 1.19
C GLN A 26 10.55 -0.75 1.85
N PHE A 27 9.49 -1.03 1.08
CA PHE A 27 8.13 -1.08 1.61
C PHE A 27 7.91 -2.27 2.56
N ILE A 28 8.72 -3.34 2.48
CA ILE A 28 8.64 -4.48 3.40
C ILE A 28 8.95 -4.04 4.83
N ALA A 29 10.10 -3.40 5.03
CA ALA A 29 10.50 -2.90 6.34
C ALA A 29 9.58 -1.79 6.85
N LEU A 30 9.16 -0.89 5.95
CA LEU A 30 8.24 0.20 6.28
C LEU A 30 6.87 -0.32 6.76
N ASN A 31 6.30 -1.32 6.08
CA ASN A 31 5.04 -1.94 6.49
C ASN A 31 5.17 -2.57 7.90
N ALA A 32 6.28 -3.27 8.17
CA ALA A 32 6.54 -3.85 9.48
C ALA A 32 6.72 -2.81 10.60
N GLU A 33 7.29 -1.65 10.28
CA GLU A 33 7.41 -0.49 11.20
C GLU A 33 6.03 0.11 11.51
N LEU A 34 5.29 0.55 10.48
CA LEU A 34 4.05 1.31 10.64
C LEU A 34 2.90 0.47 11.19
N ALA A 35 2.83 -0.82 10.85
CA ALA A 35 1.79 -1.72 11.37
C ALA A 35 1.78 -1.86 12.90
N ARG A 36 2.91 -1.55 13.58
CA ARG A 36 2.98 -1.58 15.05
C ARG A 36 2.37 -0.34 15.71
N GLY A 37 2.34 0.79 15.00
CA GLY A 37 1.94 2.09 15.55
C GLY A 37 0.60 2.60 15.04
N TRP A 38 0.22 2.26 13.81
CA TRP A 38 -1.02 2.75 13.21
C TRP A 38 -2.26 2.02 13.73
N PRO A 39 -3.40 2.72 13.86
CA PRO A 39 -4.65 2.10 14.26
C PRO A 39 -5.15 1.13 13.17
N ALA A 40 -5.74 0.01 13.60
CA ALA A 40 -6.31 -0.97 12.68
C ALA A 40 -7.53 -0.41 11.93
N ILE A 41 -7.51 -0.47 10.60
CA ILE A 41 -8.67 -0.22 9.73
C ILE A 41 -9.36 -1.54 9.40
N ILE A 42 -10.57 -1.75 9.94
CA ILE A 42 -11.33 -3.01 9.79
C ILE A 42 -12.62 -2.85 8.98
N GLN A 43 -12.90 -1.64 8.49
CA GLN A 43 -14.06 -1.31 7.65
C GLN A 43 -13.62 -0.46 6.48
N ARG A 44 -14.23 -0.72 5.30
CA ARG A 44 -14.01 0.08 4.10
C ARG A 44 -14.52 1.50 4.32
N LYS A 45 -13.76 2.48 3.83
CA LYS A 45 -14.13 3.89 3.73
C LYS A 45 -14.01 4.34 2.27
N ASP A 46 -14.55 5.50 1.95
CA ASP A 46 -14.39 6.07 0.62
C ASP A 46 -12.91 6.36 0.32
N PRO A 47 -12.46 6.24 -0.94
CA PRO A 47 -11.12 6.65 -1.35
C PRO A 47 -10.83 8.13 -1.05
N LEU A 48 -9.55 8.51 -1.09
CA LEU A 48 -9.19 9.93 -1.04
C LEU A 48 -9.80 10.70 -2.22
N PRO A 49 -10.17 11.99 -2.05
CA PRO A 49 -10.87 12.76 -3.09
C PRO A 49 -10.15 12.84 -4.44
N ASP A 50 -8.82 12.73 -4.45
CA ASP A 50 -7.95 12.83 -5.61
C ASP A 50 -7.31 11.48 -6.00
N ALA A 51 -7.82 10.35 -5.48
CA ALA A 51 -7.24 9.02 -5.70
C ALA A 51 -7.01 8.68 -7.19
N ASP A 52 -7.99 8.98 -8.05
CA ASP A 52 -7.90 8.73 -9.50
C ASP A 52 -6.77 9.53 -10.16
N ALA A 53 -6.50 10.73 -9.67
CA ALA A 53 -5.41 11.57 -10.19
C ALA A 53 -4.01 11.06 -9.78
N TRP A 54 -3.93 10.19 -8.78
CA TRP A 54 -2.69 9.60 -8.27
C TRP A 54 -2.50 8.13 -8.67
N LEU A 55 -3.51 7.52 -9.29
CA LEU A 55 -3.45 6.15 -9.78
C LEU A 55 -2.36 6.04 -10.85
N GLY A 56 -1.48 5.05 -10.73
CA GLY A 56 -0.38 4.79 -11.66
C GLY A 56 0.81 5.78 -11.62
N LYS A 57 0.76 6.84 -10.81
CA LYS A 57 1.93 7.74 -10.64
C LYS A 57 3.03 7.06 -9.81
N PRO A 58 4.29 7.03 -10.29
CA PRO A 58 5.41 6.45 -9.55
C PRO A 58 5.88 7.38 -8.41
N ASP A 59 6.81 6.87 -7.60
CA ASP A 59 7.63 7.64 -6.66
C ASP A 59 6.86 8.49 -5.63
N LYS A 60 5.75 7.95 -5.11
CA LYS A 60 4.90 8.65 -4.12
C LYS A 60 5.38 8.53 -2.66
N LEU A 61 6.52 7.87 -2.41
CA LEU A 61 6.99 7.60 -1.04
C LEU A 61 7.29 8.89 -0.26
N ASP A 62 7.73 9.95 -0.94
CA ASP A 62 8.01 11.25 -0.33
C ASP A 62 6.74 12.00 0.13
N LYS A 63 5.55 11.51 -0.25
CA LYS A 63 4.24 12.02 0.18
C LYS A 63 3.64 11.25 1.35
N LEU A 64 4.34 10.25 1.88
CA LEU A 64 3.87 9.48 3.04
C LEU A 64 3.81 10.37 4.30
N GLU A 65 2.63 10.44 4.91
CA GLU A 65 2.41 11.06 6.22
C GLU A 65 2.43 9.98 7.31
N ARG A 66 3.17 10.19 8.40
CA ARG A 66 3.34 9.22 9.50
C ARG A 66 2.35 9.45 10.63
#